data_AF-F4MQ61-F1
#
_entry.id   AF-F4MQ61-F1
#
_cell.length_a   1.000
_cell.length_b   1.000
_cell.length_c   1.000
_cell.angle_alpha   90.00
_cell.angle_beta   90.00
_cell.angle_gamma   90.00
#
_symmetry.space_group_name_H-M   'P 1'
#
loop_
_entity.id
_entity.type
_entity.pdbx_description
1 polymer ?
#
loop_
_entity_poly.entity_id
_entity_poly.type
_entity_poly.pdbx_seq_one_letter_code
_entity_poly.pdbx_strand_id
1 'polypeptide(L)'
;MENKINHKTYKSLKYLLTISSVILAICLLLVFVQFTKAKPLFISLTPFISLLVILLILSFTCLLVYIIYRMKILKTSNYKYIKKEIIYLYTSFSLYIFSFILTVIYLIIALLIKNSEFIRIMFYVVISIFFICIILSSVFETLSRLKEQILLYKQQYQSDQQLKLKKQTDKKEQTNNSNNQSKNPFIED
;
A
#
# COMPACT_ATOMS: atom_id res chain seq x y z
N MET A 1 -5.74 6.13 -23.95
CA MET A 1 -6.48 5.69 -22.76
C MET A 1 -6.09 6.58 -21.59
N GLU A 2 -6.95 7.51 -21.19
CA GLU A 2 -6.73 8.30 -19.97
C GLU A 2 -6.65 7.34 -18.78
N ASN A 3 -5.45 7.13 -18.24
CA ASN A 3 -5.25 6.45 -16.96
C ASN A 3 -5.82 7.36 -15.85
N LYS A 4 -7.14 7.33 -15.68
CA LYS A 4 -7.81 8.08 -14.61
C LYS A 4 -7.47 7.39 -13.29
N ILE A 5 -6.42 7.89 -12.64
CA ILE A 5 -6.05 7.49 -11.28
C ILE A 5 -7.29 7.61 -10.41
N ASN A 6 -7.67 6.50 -9.76
CA ASN A 6 -8.87 6.42 -8.95
C ASN A 6 -8.49 6.19 -7.47
N HIS A 7 -9.38 6.51 -6.53
CA HIS A 7 -9.18 6.30 -5.09
C HIS A 7 -8.80 4.85 -4.76
N LYS A 8 -9.32 3.87 -5.52
CA LYS A 8 -8.99 2.44 -5.38
C LYS A 8 -7.50 2.14 -5.59
N THR A 9 -6.82 2.88 -6.46
CA THR A 9 -5.39 2.69 -6.75
C THR A 9 -4.53 2.91 -5.50
N TYR A 10 -4.86 3.91 -4.68
CA TYR A 10 -4.13 4.20 -3.45
C TYR A 10 -4.33 3.12 -2.37
N LYS A 11 -5.52 2.52 -2.33
CA LYS A 11 -5.83 1.41 -1.43
C LYS A 11 -4.99 0.17 -1.79
N SER A 12 -4.96 -0.19 -3.07
CA SER A 12 -4.12 -1.29 -3.56
C SER A 12 -2.63 -1.05 -3.33
N LEU A 13 -2.15 0.17 -3.54
CA LEU A 13 -0.76 0.54 -3.27
C LEU A 13 -0.39 0.38 -1.79
N LYS A 14 -1.31 0.76 -0.89
CA LYS A 14 -1.11 0.60 0.56
C LYS A 14 -0.94 -0.87 0.93
N TYR A 15 -1.72 -1.77 0.33
CA TYR A 15 -1.59 -3.20 0.60
C TYR A 15 -0.22 -3.75 0.20
N LEU A 16 0.37 -3.28 -0.90
CA LEU A 16 1.70 -3.69 -1.32
C LEU A 16 2.78 -3.40 -0.26
N LEU A 17 2.66 -2.23 0.36
CA LEU A 17 3.54 -1.76 1.42
C LEU A 17 3.33 -2.52 2.73
N THR A 18 2.07 -2.82 3.08
CA THR A 18 1.73 -3.68 4.21
C THR A 18 2.28 -5.08 4.02
N ILE A 19 2.14 -5.68 2.83
CA ILE A 19 2.68 -7.00 2.50
C ILE A 19 4.21 -7.01 2.68
N SER A 20 4.91 -6.02 2.13
CA SER A 20 6.36 -5.87 2.31
C SER A 20 6.74 -5.79 3.80
N SER A 21 6.03 -4.98 4.58
CA SER A 21 6.29 -4.81 6.02
C SER A 21 6.05 -6.10 6.82
N VAL A 22 4.98 -6.83 6.50
CA VAL A 22 4.66 -8.12 7.14
C VAL A 22 5.72 -9.15 6.80
N ILE A 23 6.18 -9.23 5.55
CA ILE A 23 7.26 -10.13 5.15
C ILE A 23 8.54 -9.82 5.93
N LEU A 24 8.90 -8.55 6.12
CA LEU A 24 10.07 -8.18 6.93
C LEU A 24 9.91 -8.59 8.40
N ALA A 25 8.73 -8.40 8.98
CA ALA A 25 8.44 -8.85 10.35
C ALA A 25 8.58 -10.38 10.48
N ILE A 26 8.11 -11.14 9.47
CA ILE A 26 8.31 -12.59 9.40
C ILE A 26 9.80 -12.94 9.34
N CYS A 27 10.61 -12.22 8.55
CA CYS A 27 12.07 -12.42 8.51
C CYS A 27 12.70 -12.23 9.90
N LEU A 28 12.37 -11.13 10.60
CA LEU A 28 12.87 -10.88 11.96
C LEU A 28 12.51 -12.02 12.91
N LEU A 29 11.27 -12.50 12.84
CA LEU A 29 10.78 -13.58 13.68
C LEU A 29 11.45 -14.92 13.35
N LEU A 30 11.63 -15.26 12.07
CA LEU A 30 12.32 -16.48 11.67
C LEU A 30 13.78 -16.49 12.16
N VAL A 31 14.48 -15.36 12.05
CA VAL A 31 15.84 -15.22 12.59
C VAL A 31 15.84 -15.43 14.11
N PHE A 32 14.93 -14.77 14.82
CA PHE A 32 14.82 -14.93 16.26
C PHE A 32 14.58 -16.39 16.66
N VAL A 33 13.60 -17.07 16.05
CA VAL A 33 13.26 -18.45 16.40
C VAL A 33 14.41 -19.40 16.07
N GLN A 34 15.08 -19.22 14.92
CA GLN A 34 16.20 -20.07 14.50
C GLN A 34 17.37 -20.06 15.47
N PHE A 35 17.71 -18.90 16.05
CA PHE A 35 18.91 -18.72 16.87
C PHE A 35 18.68 -18.70 18.39
N THR A 36 17.42 -18.62 18.85
CA THR A 36 17.12 -18.50 20.29
C THR A 36 16.34 -19.66 20.89
N LYS A 37 15.69 -20.49 20.07
CA LYS A 37 14.99 -21.70 20.55
C LYS A 37 15.95 -22.86 20.75
N ALA A 38 15.66 -23.68 21.77
CA ALA A 38 16.43 -24.90 22.05
C ALA A 38 16.42 -25.91 20.89
N LYS A 39 15.32 -25.96 20.13
CA LYS A 39 15.23 -26.70 18.87
C LYS A 39 15.08 -25.68 17.73
N PRO A 40 16.07 -25.54 16.83
CA PRO A 40 15.96 -24.63 15.70
C PRO A 40 14.87 -25.11 14.72
N LEU A 41 14.26 -24.19 13.98
CA LEU A 41 13.26 -24.52 12.95
C LEU A 41 13.89 -25.29 11.79
N PHE A 42 15.12 -24.92 11.43
CA PHE A 42 15.88 -25.54 10.36
C PHE A 42 17.10 -26.24 10.93
N ILE A 43 17.28 -27.51 10.54
CA ILE A 43 18.44 -28.33 10.95
C ILE A 43 19.71 -27.83 10.25
N SER A 44 19.60 -27.39 9.00
CA SER A 44 20.70 -26.85 8.21
C SER A 44 20.52 -25.34 8.00
N LEU A 45 21.63 -24.60 8.01
CA LEU A 45 21.65 -23.16 7.75
C LEU A 45 21.34 -22.82 6.29
N THR A 46 21.66 -23.71 5.34
CA THR A 46 21.44 -23.47 3.91
C THR A 46 19.97 -23.19 3.57
N PRO A 47 19.01 -24.10 3.87
CA PRO A 47 17.60 -23.85 3.57
C PRO A 47 17.03 -22.63 4.31
N PHE A 48 17.51 -22.36 5.53
CA PHE A 48 17.12 -21.19 6.31
C PHE A 48 17.54 -19.88 5.62
N ILE A 49 18.81 -19.78 5.22
CA ILE A 49 19.35 -18.60 4.52
C ILE A 49 18.66 -18.43 3.18
N SER A 50 18.49 -19.51 2.40
CA SER A 50 17.79 -19.45 1.11
C SER A 50 16.36 -18.90 1.26
N LEU A 51 15.61 -19.38 2.25
CA LEU A 51 14.26 -18.87 2.52
C LEU A 51 14.27 -17.38 2.87
N LEU A 52 15.17 -16.95 3.75
CA LEU A 52 15.27 -15.53 4.14
C LEU A 52 15.65 -14.63 2.98
N VAL A 53 16.58 -15.06 2.12
CA VAL A 53 16.95 -14.32 0.91
C VAL A 53 15.76 -14.17 -0.03
N ILE A 54 14.98 -15.23 -0.26
CA ILE A 54 13.76 -15.18 -1.07
C ILE A 54 12.75 -14.19 -0.48
N LEU A 55 12.51 -14.24 0.83
CA LEU A 55 11.59 -13.32 1.50
C LEU A 55 12.07 -11.86 1.44
N LEU A 56 13.37 -11.62 1.61
CA LEU A 56 13.96 -10.27 1.48
C LEU A 56 13.81 -9.73 0.05
N ILE A 57 14.09 -10.55 -0.97
CA ILE A 57 13.89 -10.17 -2.38
C ILE A 57 12.41 -9.83 -2.61
N LEU A 58 11.50 -10.69 -2.20
CA LEU A 58 10.06 -10.48 -2.37
C LEU A 58 9.59 -9.18 -1.70
N SER A 59 10.02 -8.93 -0.45
CA SER A 59 9.69 -7.70 0.25
C SER A 59 10.25 -6.47 -0.46
N PHE A 60 11.51 -6.54 -0.91
CA PHE A 60 12.16 -5.45 -1.63
C PHE A 60 11.45 -5.14 -2.96
N THR A 61 11.05 -6.18 -3.71
CA THR A 61 10.29 -6.02 -4.95
C THR A 61 8.95 -5.34 -4.68
N CYS A 62 8.20 -5.75 -3.67
CA CYS A 62 6.94 -5.08 -3.28
C CYS A 62 7.16 -3.61 -2.93
N LEU A 63 8.21 -3.30 -2.15
CA LEU A 63 8.57 -1.93 -1.78
C LEU A 63 8.96 -1.08 -3.01
N LEU A 64 9.78 -1.61 -3.90
CA LEU A 64 10.20 -0.94 -5.13
C LEU A 64 9.02 -0.62 -6.04
N VAL A 65 8.16 -1.62 -6.30
CA VAL A 65 6.95 -1.43 -7.11
C VAL A 65 6.08 -0.33 -6.50
N TYR A 66 5.89 -0.34 -5.18
CA TYR A 66 5.18 0.71 -4.48
C TYR A 66 5.79 2.10 -4.71
N ILE A 67 7.11 2.27 -4.50
CA ILE A 67 7.81 3.55 -4.67
C ILE A 67 7.67 4.05 -6.12
N ILE A 68 7.92 3.20 -7.11
CA ILE A 68 7.84 3.55 -8.54
C ILE A 68 6.43 4.04 -8.89
N TYR A 69 5.40 3.28 -8.51
CA TYR A 69 4.02 3.66 -8.78
C TYR A 69 3.63 4.95 -8.07
N ARG A 70 4.09 5.15 -6.83
CA ARG A 70 3.78 6.36 -6.07
C ARG A 70 4.45 7.59 -6.69
N MET A 71 5.68 7.47 -7.18
CA MET A 71 6.36 8.52 -7.94
C MET A 71 5.66 8.81 -9.28
N LYS A 72 5.13 7.78 -9.95
CA LYS A 72 4.33 7.96 -11.17
C LYS A 72 3.08 8.77 -10.86
N ILE A 73 2.32 8.38 -9.83
CA ILE A 73 1.11 9.09 -9.38
C ILE A 73 1.41 10.56 -9.06
N LEU A 74 2.50 10.83 -8.34
CA LEU A 74 2.95 12.20 -8.01
C LEU A 74 3.07 13.08 -9.27
N LYS A 75 3.59 12.52 -10.37
CA LYS A 75 3.80 13.24 -11.64
C LYS A 75 2.54 13.33 -12.51
N THR A 76 1.66 12.35 -12.42
CA THR A 76 0.49 12.23 -13.34
C THR A 76 -0.81 12.73 -12.73
N SER A 77 -0.90 12.91 -11.41
CA SER A 77 -2.11 13.45 -10.79
C SER A 77 -2.28 14.93 -11.15
N ASN A 78 -3.52 15.37 -11.35
CA ASN A 78 -3.85 16.80 -11.53
C ASN A 78 -3.74 17.61 -10.22
N TYR A 79 -3.28 17.00 -9.12
CA TYR A 79 -3.15 17.63 -7.82
C TYR A 79 -1.81 18.36 -7.71
N LYS A 80 -1.85 19.63 -7.29
CA LYS A 80 -0.64 20.43 -7.02
C LYS A 80 -0.14 20.14 -5.60
N TYR A 81 0.91 19.34 -5.51
CA TYR A 81 1.54 18.99 -4.23
C TYR A 81 2.26 20.17 -3.59
N ILE A 82 2.07 20.31 -2.28
CA ILE A 82 2.78 21.31 -1.47
C ILE A 82 4.11 20.70 -0.97
N LYS A 83 5.15 21.51 -0.78
CA LYS A 83 6.46 21.08 -0.25
C LYS A 83 6.36 20.15 0.98
N LYS A 84 5.46 20.45 1.93
CA LYS A 84 5.25 19.63 3.13
C LYS A 84 4.80 18.20 2.81
N GLU A 85 3.93 18.02 1.82
CA GLU A 85 3.39 16.71 1.43
C GLU A 85 4.46 15.86 0.74
N ILE A 86 5.32 16.51 -0.05
CA ILE A 86 6.49 15.89 -0.67
C ILE A 86 7.48 15.43 0.41
N ILE A 87 7.74 16.26 1.43
CA ILE A 87 8.59 15.88 2.56
C ILE A 87 8.02 14.65 3.26
N TYR A 88 6.72 14.63 3.60
CA TYR A 88 6.10 13.45 4.22
C TYR A 88 6.24 12.18 3.35
N LEU A 89 6.13 12.32 2.02
CA LEU A 89 6.31 11.19 1.11
C LEU A 89 7.74 10.62 1.18
N TYR A 90 8.76 11.48 1.10
CA TYR A 90 10.16 11.05 1.16
C TYR A 90 10.55 10.53 2.55
N THR A 91 10.05 11.15 3.62
CA THR A 91 10.24 10.65 4.99
C THR A 91 9.64 9.25 5.15
N SER A 92 8.45 9.01 4.61
CA SER A 92 7.84 7.68 4.59
C SER A 92 8.71 6.66 3.87
N PHE A 93 9.19 6.97 2.65
CA PHE A 93 10.07 6.08 1.90
C PHE A 93 11.38 5.78 2.64
N SER A 94 11.99 6.81 3.23
CA SER A 94 13.22 6.67 4.00
C SER A 94 13.04 5.71 5.18
N LEU A 95 11.95 5.84 5.93
CA LEU A 95 11.66 4.96 7.08
C LEU A 95 11.36 3.51 6.65
N TYR A 96 10.70 3.28 5.52
CA TYR A 96 10.52 1.91 4.98
C TYR A 96 11.85 1.29 4.55
N ILE A 97 12.69 2.05 3.84
CA ILE A 97 14.03 1.59 3.43
C ILE A 97 14.89 1.32 4.68
N PHE A 98 14.82 2.19 5.69
CA PHE A 98 15.51 1.98 6.95
C PHE A 98 15.05 0.70 7.65
N SER A 99 13.74 0.40 7.66
CA SER A 99 13.20 -0.83 8.24
C SER A 99 13.70 -2.08 7.50
N PHE A 100 13.84 -2.00 6.17
CA PHE A 100 14.45 -3.05 5.35
C PHE A 100 15.92 -3.26 5.72
N ILE A 101 16.72 -2.17 5.77
CA ILE A 101 18.14 -2.20 6.16
C ILE A 101 18.31 -2.77 7.57
N LEU A 102 17.49 -2.33 8.52
CA LEU A 102 17.50 -2.81 9.89
C LEU A 102 17.29 -4.34 9.96
N THR A 103 16.37 -4.86 9.14
CA THR A 103 16.12 -6.31 9.03
C THR A 103 17.34 -7.06 8.50
N VAL A 104 18.01 -6.51 7.46
CA VAL A 104 19.23 -7.08 6.90
C VAL A 104 20.38 -7.07 7.92
N ILE A 105 20.57 -5.95 8.63
CA ILE A 105 21.59 -5.83 9.68
C ILE A 105 21.36 -6.89 10.77
N TYR A 106 20.13 -7.04 11.24
CA TYR A 106 19.80 -8.04 12.26
C TYR A 106 20.10 -9.47 11.80
N LEU A 107 19.78 -9.81 10.54
CA LEU A 107 20.14 -11.09 9.93
C LEU A 107 21.66 -11.31 9.92
N ILE A 108 22.43 -10.32 9.46
CA ILE A 108 23.90 -10.41 9.41
C ILE A 108 24.48 -10.61 10.82
N ILE A 109 24.01 -9.84 11.79
CA ILE A 109 24.43 -9.94 13.19
C ILE A 109 24.17 -11.36 13.73
N ALA A 110 22.97 -11.91 13.48
CA ALA A 110 22.61 -13.24 13.94
C ALA A 110 23.49 -14.34 13.31
N LEU A 111 23.83 -14.20 12.03
CA LEU A 111 24.72 -15.14 11.32
C LEU A 111 26.17 -15.08 11.81
N LEU A 112 26.67 -13.91 12.20
CA LEU A 112 28.06 -13.71 12.62
C LEU A 112 28.29 -14.06 14.09
N ILE A 113 27.46 -13.57 15.01
CA ILE A 113 27.73 -13.64 16.45
C ILE A 113 27.35 -15.00 17.04
N LYS A 114 26.27 -15.62 16.54
CA LYS A 114 25.77 -16.94 16.97
C LYS A 114 25.61 -17.12 18.50
N ASN A 115 25.51 -16.03 19.26
CA ASN A 115 25.23 -16.05 20.70
C ASN A 115 23.74 -15.82 20.92
N SER A 116 23.05 -16.81 21.49
CA SER A 116 21.59 -16.82 21.64
C SER A 116 21.07 -15.70 22.55
N GLU A 117 21.76 -15.39 23.66
CA GLU A 117 21.34 -14.34 24.58
C GLU A 117 21.53 -12.95 23.96
N PHE A 118 22.64 -12.72 23.26
CA PHE A 118 22.85 -11.48 22.53
C PHE A 118 21.79 -11.27 21.44
N ILE A 119 21.50 -12.31 20.65
CA ILE A 119 20.48 -12.25 19.60
C ILE A 119 19.10 -12.00 20.20
N ARG A 120 18.77 -12.58 21.36
CA ARG A 120 17.51 -12.36 22.06
C ARG A 120 17.35 -10.90 22.51
N ILE A 121 18.38 -10.30 23.09
CA ILE A 121 18.35 -8.89 23.49
C ILE A 121 18.19 -7.99 22.25
N MET A 122 19.01 -8.23 21.23
CA MET A 122 18.95 -7.47 19.99
C MET A 122 17.59 -7.57 19.29
N PHE A 123 16.93 -8.73 19.34
CA PHE A 123 15.60 -8.90 18.78
C PHE A 123 14.60 -7.91 19.39
N TYR A 124 14.55 -7.79 20.72
CA TYR A 124 13.61 -6.89 21.39
C TYR A 124 13.86 -5.42 21.05
N VAL A 125 15.12 -5.03 20.90
CA VAL A 125 15.49 -3.67 20.47
C VAL A 125 15.09 -3.45 19.01
N VAL A 126 15.50 -4.34 18.12
CA VAL A 126 15.27 -4.25 16.67
C VAL A 126 13.78 -4.28 16.35
N ILE A 127 13.01 -5.18 16.94
CA ILE A 127 11.57 -5.30 16.66
C ILE A 127 10.81 -4.06 17.13
N SER A 128 11.21 -3.46 18.25
CA SER A 128 10.61 -2.23 18.76
C SER A 128 10.87 -1.05 17.82
N ILE A 129 12.13 -0.85 17.42
CA ILE A 129 12.51 0.19 16.44
C ILE A 129 11.80 -0.05 15.11
N PHE A 130 11.77 -1.29 14.64
CA PHE A 130 11.09 -1.69 13.40
C PHE A 130 9.61 -1.29 13.43
N PHE A 131 8.86 -1.65 14.47
CA PHE A 131 7.45 -1.29 14.55
C PHE A 131 7.22 0.21 14.60
N ILE A 132 8.03 0.95 15.36
CA ILE A 132 7.98 2.43 15.39
C ILE A 132 8.19 2.98 13.99
N CYS A 133 9.21 2.52 13.27
CA CYS A 133 9.49 2.94 11.91
C CYS A 133 8.31 2.62 10.97
N ILE A 134 7.76 1.41 10.98
CA ILE A 134 6.64 1.03 10.11
C ILE A 134 5.38 1.87 10.41
N ILE A 135 5.06 2.09 11.68
CA ILE A 135 3.90 2.92 12.08
C ILE A 135 4.08 4.37 11.59
N LEU A 136 5.22 4.99 11.90
CA LEU A 136 5.52 6.36 11.46
C LEU A 136 5.54 6.47 9.94
N SER A 137 6.11 5.49 9.25
CA SER A 137 6.12 5.44 7.78
C SER A 137 4.69 5.44 7.22
N SER A 138 3.80 4.64 7.82
CA SER A 138 2.39 4.53 7.41
C SER A 138 1.60 5.82 7.65
N VAL A 139 1.88 6.51 8.77
CA VAL A 139 1.28 7.81 9.09
C VAL A 139 1.75 8.85 8.08
N PHE A 140 3.05 9.00 7.85
CA PHE A 140 3.57 9.96 6.86
C PHE A 140 3.11 9.66 5.44
N GLU A 141 3.01 8.39 5.06
CA GLU A 141 2.46 7.96 3.78
C GLU A 141 1.02 8.48 3.61
N THR A 142 0.20 8.27 4.62
CA THR A 142 -1.21 8.68 4.61
C THR A 142 -1.33 10.21 4.57
N LEU A 143 -0.54 10.93 5.37
CA LEU A 143 -0.51 12.39 5.38
C LEU A 143 -0.08 12.97 4.03
N SER A 144 0.86 12.33 3.33
CA SER A 144 1.36 12.79 2.02
C SER A 144 0.29 12.81 0.92
N ARG A 145 -0.80 12.04 1.08
CA ARG A 145 -1.84 11.85 0.06
C ARG A 145 -3.24 12.25 0.51
N LEU A 146 -3.42 12.65 1.77
CA LEU A 146 -4.73 12.88 2.35
C LEU A 146 -5.56 13.88 1.53
N LYS A 147 -4.96 15.02 1.17
CA LYS A 147 -5.64 16.06 0.39
C LYS A 147 -5.91 15.64 -1.05
N GLU A 148 -4.96 14.95 -1.67
CA GLU A 148 -5.12 14.37 -3.01
C GLU A 148 -6.30 13.40 -3.04
N GLN A 149 -6.40 12.51 -2.06
CA GLN A 149 -7.52 11.57 -1.95
C GLN A 149 -8.85 12.30 -1.73
N ILE A 150 -8.90 13.32 -0.86
CA ILE A 150 -10.11 14.11 -0.64
C ILE A 150 -10.58 14.77 -1.94
N LEU A 151 -9.66 15.32 -2.74
CA LEU A 151 -9.98 15.92 -4.03
C LEU A 151 -10.54 14.89 -5.01
N LEU A 152 -9.91 13.72 -5.13
CA LEU A 152 -10.37 12.64 -6.00
C LEU A 152 -11.76 12.12 -5.58
N TYR A 153 -12.02 11.99 -4.28
CA TYR A 153 -13.34 11.60 -3.78
C TYR A 153 -14.42 12.62 -4.14
N LYS A 154 -14.15 13.92 -4.00
CA LYS A 154 -15.10 14.98 -4.38
C LYS A 154 -15.39 14.95 -5.89
N GLN A 155 -14.36 14.81 -6.73
CA GLN A 155 -14.52 14.72 -8.18
C GLN A 155 -15.34 13.50 -8.60
N GLN A 156 -15.09 12.35 -7.97
CA GLN A 156 -15.85 11.14 -8.26
C GLN A 156 -17.31 11.28 -7.81
N TYR A 157 -17.56 11.81 -6.61
CA TYR A 157 -18.91 12.02 -6.10
C TYR A 157 -19.74 12.94 -7.01
N GLN A 158 -19.14 14.04 -7.48
CA GLN A 158 -19.79 14.95 -8.43
C GLN A 158 -20.10 14.25 -9.77
N SER A 159 -19.15 13.46 -10.28
CA SER A 159 -19.36 12.68 -11.52
C SER A 159 -20.49 11.67 -11.37
N ASP A 160 -20.55 10.98 -10.23
CA ASP A 160 -21.59 10.00 -9.93
C ASP A 160 -22.96 10.66 -9.77
N GLN A 161 -23.04 11.85 -9.18
CA GLN A 161 -24.28 12.64 -9.13
C GLN A 161 -24.75 13.07 -10.52
N GLN A 162 -23.85 13.57 -11.38
CA GLN A 162 -24.18 13.95 -12.75
C GLN A 162 -24.65 12.75 -13.58
N LEU A 163 -24.03 11.58 -13.41
CA LEU A 163 -24.47 10.35 -14.06
C LEU A 163 -25.85 9.87 -13.58
N LYS A 164 -26.16 10.02 -12.28
CA LYS A 164 -27.49 9.71 -11.74
C LYS A 164 -28.56 10.65 -12.30
N LEU A 165 -28.25 11.95 -12.40
CA LEU A 165 -29.14 12.94 -13.01
C LEU A 165 -29.39 12.64 -14.48
N LYS A 166 -28.35 12.39 -15.29
CA LYS A 166 -28.50 11.99 -16.71
C LYS A 166 -29.38 10.75 -16.88
N LYS A 167 -29.13 9.69 -16.10
CA LYS A 167 -29.95 8.46 -16.15
C LYS A 167 -31.41 8.69 -15.75
N GLN A 168 -31.71 9.68 -14.91
CA GLN A 168 -33.09 10.05 -14.59
C GLN A 168 -33.74 10.87 -15.70
N THR A 169 -32.99 11.76 -16.37
CA THR A 169 -33.46 12.51 -17.53
C THR A 169 -33.73 11.58 -18.72
N ASP A 170 -32.81 10.68 -19.05
CA ASP A 170 -32.96 9.71 -20.14
C ASP A 170 -34.17 8.79 -19.92
N LYS A 171 -34.43 8.38 -18.66
CA LYS A 171 -35.64 7.63 -18.30
C LYS A 171 -36.92 8.43 -18.46
N LYS A 172 -36.93 9.71 -18.09
CA LYS A 172 -38.09 10.59 -18.28
C LYS A 172 -38.37 10.86 -19.76
N GLU A 173 -37.35 11.04 -20.58
CA GLU A 173 -37.50 11.20 -22.03
C GLU A 173 -38.02 9.93 -22.71
N GLN A 174 -37.55 8.74 -22.31
CA GLN A 174 -38.12 7.47 -22.79
C GLN A 174 -39.59 7.29 -22.38
N THR A 175 -39.96 7.71 -21.17
CA THR A 175 -41.36 7.63 -20.69
C THR A 175 -42.27 8.62 -21.44
N ASN A 176 -41.78 9.83 -21.73
CA ASN A 176 -42.52 10.83 -22.49
C ASN A 176 -42.67 10.47 -23.98
N ASN A 177 -41.65 9.88 -24.61
CA ASN A 177 -41.76 9.40 -25.99
C ASN A 177 -42.69 8.19 -26.12
N SER A 178 -42.73 7.30 -25.11
CA SER A 178 -43.69 6.19 -25.09
C SER A 178 -45.15 6.68 -24.92
N ASN A 179 -45.37 7.80 -24.21
CA ASN A 179 -46.71 8.40 -24.09
C ASN A 179 -47.16 9.12 -25.38
N ASN A 180 -46.25 9.78 -26.09
CA ASN A 180 -46.58 10.45 -27.37
C ASN A 180 -46.84 9.47 -28.53
N GLN A 181 -46.32 8.24 -28.47
CA GLN A 181 -46.68 7.16 -29.41
C GLN A 181 -47.98 6.42 -29.03
N SER A 182 -48.59 6.73 -27.87
CA SER A 182 -49.84 6.11 -27.41
C SER A 182 -51.11 6.89 -27.78
N LYS A 183 -51.04 7.88 -28.69
CA LYS A 183 -52.26 8.37 -29.35
C LYS A 183 -52.84 7.22 -30.17
N ASN A 184 -53.80 6.56 -29.55
CA ASN A 184 -54.56 5.44 -30.06
C ASN A 184 -55.16 5.82 -31.43
N PRO A 185 -54.84 5.11 -32.53
CA PRO A 185 -55.35 5.43 -33.86
C PRO A 185 -56.85 5.10 -34.05
N PHE A 186 -57.55 4.75 -32.97
CA PHE A 186 -58.97 4.37 -32.96
C PHE A 186 -59.87 5.34 -32.19
N ILE A 187 -59.38 6.53 -31.86
CA ILE A 187 -60.21 7.61 -31.31
C ILE A 187 -60.19 8.75 -32.32
N GLU A 188 -61.06 8.63 -33.32
CA GLU A 188 -61.69 9.79 -33.97
C GLU A 188 -62.91 10.20 -33.13
N ASP A 189 -63.28 11.49 -33.22
CA ASP A 189 -64.38 12.13 -32.49
C ASP A 189 -65.73 11.36 -32.58
#